data_AF-A0A348YCE0-F1
#
_entry.id   AF-A0A348YCE0-F1
#
_cell.length_a   1.000
_cell.length_b   1.000
_cell.length_c   1.000
_cell.angle_alpha   90.00
_cell.angle_beta   90.00
_cell.angle_gamma   90.00
#
_symmetry.space_group_name_H-M   'P 1'
#
loop_
_entity.id
_entity.type
_entity.pdbx_description
1 polymer ?
#
loop_
_entity_poly.entity_id
_entity_poly.type
_entity_poly.pdbx_seq_one_letter_code
_entity_poly.pdbx_strand_id
1 'polypeptide(L)'
;FSTCQRALCSCSIKNLPISIEQAKDLLPVGTKLSCIDGVRLDFAHGFGVIRQSNTSHNLTARFAGDSMAHLQDIQAKFAALCRPFDETLAAQIVAIAPQ
;
A
#
# COMPACT_ATOMS: atom_id res chain seq x y z
N PHE A 1 -32.51 7.39 -22.26
CA PHE A 1 -32.41 6.04 -21.67
C PHE A 1 -31.56 5.19 -22.60
N SER A 2 -30.24 5.19 -22.41
CA SER A 2 -29.33 4.45 -23.28
C SER A 2 -29.06 3.08 -22.67
N THR A 3 -29.57 2.06 -23.34
CA THR A 3 -29.40 0.64 -23.04
C THR A 3 -27.96 0.23 -23.31
N CYS A 4 -27.19 -0.01 -22.26
CA CYS A 4 -25.87 -0.65 -22.34
C CYS A 4 -26.07 -2.15 -22.58
N GLN A 5 -25.76 -2.64 -23.79
CA GLN A 5 -25.80 -4.06 -24.13
C GLN A 5 -24.66 -4.80 -23.41
N ARG A 6 -25.05 -5.73 -22.52
CA ARG A 6 -24.23 -6.52 -21.59
C ARG A 6 -23.25 -7.54 -22.20
N ALA A 7 -22.97 -7.53 -23.50
CA ALA A 7 -22.30 -8.68 -24.12
C ALA A 7 -20.76 -8.67 -24.04
N LEU A 8 -20.10 -7.55 -23.70
CA LEU A 8 -18.63 -7.45 -23.73
C LEU A 8 -18.01 -6.65 -22.55
N CYS A 9 -18.76 -6.40 -21.48
CA CYS A 9 -18.18 -5.83 -20.27
C CYS A 9 -17.44 -6.91 -19.48
N SER A 10 -16.13 -7.06 -19.70
CA SER A 10 -15.24 -7.78 -18.78
C SER A 10 -14.91 -6.91 -17.57
N CYS A 11 -15.92 -6.61 -16.76
CA CYS A 11 -15.68 -6.23 -15.37
C CYS A 11 -15.24 -7.49 -14.61
N SER A 12 -14.09 -8.05 -14.96
CA SER A 12 -13.44 -9.10 -14.20
C SER A 12 -13.03 -8.49 -12.88
N ILE A 13 -13.67 -8.98 -11.81
CA ILE A 13 -13.25 -8.80 -10.43
C ILE A 13 -11.74 -9.05 -10.37
N LYS A 14 -10.95 -7.99 -10.17
CA LYS A 14 -9.49 -8.06 -10.08
C LYS A 14 -9.07 -8.60 -8.70
N ASN A 15 -9.52 -9.79 -8.33
CA ASN A 15 -8.95 -10.55 -7.22
C ASN A 15 -8.17 -11.74 -7.78
N LEU A 16 -7.22 -11.46 -8.68
CA LEU A 16 -6.23 -12.47 -9.02
C LEU A 16 -5.22 -12.50 -7.86
N PRO A 17 -5.02 -13.65 -7.20
CA PRO A 17 -3.94 -13.78 -6.22
C PRO A 17 -2.61 -13.56 -6.94
N ILE A 18 -1.91 -12.50 -6.57
CA ILE A 18 -0.61 -12.13 -7.12
C ILE A 18 0.46 -12.90 -6.36
N SER A 19 1.41 -13.54 -7.05
CA SER A 19 2.54 -14.21 -6.40
C SER A 19 3.53 -13.19 -5.81
N ILE A 20 4.36 -13.60 -4.84
CA ILE A 20 5.40 -12.73 -4.26
C ILE A 20 6.37 -12.23 -5.36
N GLU A 21 6.65 -13.06 -6.38
CA GLU A 21 7.47 -12.68 -7.53
C GLU A 21 6.81 -11.55 -8.33
N GLN A 22 5.53 -11.67 -8.65
CA GLN A 22 4.75 -10.65 -9.37
C GLN A 22 4.55 -9.37 -8.53
N ALA A 23 4.51 -9.49 -7.20
CA ALA A 23 4.43 -8.34 -6.30
C ALA A 23 5.70 -7.48 -6.35
N LYS A 24 6.87 -8.05 -6.67
CA LYS A 24 8.12 -7.28 -6.82
C LYS A 24 8.02 -6.22 -7.93
N ASP A 25 7.28 -6.51 -9.00
CA ASP A 25 7.09 -5.58 -10.12
C ASP A 25 6.19 -4.38 -9.75
N LEU A 26 5.41 -4.50 -8.67
CA LEU A 26 4.56 -3.44 -8.14
C LEU A 26 5.29 -2.55 -7.13
N LEU A 27 6.50 -2.94 -6.72
CA LEU A 27 7.26 -2.20 -5.73
C LEU A 27 7.87 -0.93 -6.32
N PRO A 28 7.94 0.17 -5.56
CA PRO A 28 8.71 1.33 -5.98
C PRO A 28 10.16 0.95 -6.27
N VAL A 29 10.71 1.46 -7.37
CA VAL A 29 12.07 1.15 -7.81
C VAL A 29 13.08 1.48 -6.70
N GLY A 30 14.02 0.56 -6.46
CA GLY A 30 15.07 0.73 -5.45
C GLY A 30 14.61 0.48 -4.01
N THR A 31 13.44 -0.14 -3.81
CA THR A 31 12.98 -0.54 -2.47
C THR A 31 13.29 -1.99 -2.14
N LYS A 32 13.59 -2.24 -0.87
CA LYS A 32 13.73 -3.61 -0.35
C LYS A 32 12.46 -4.01 0.38
N LEU A 33 11.80 -5.07 -0.09
CA LEU A 33 10.63 -5.67 0.56
C LEU A 33 11.05 -6.70 1.61
N SER A 34 10.44 -6.60 2.79
CA SER A 34 10.49 -7.63 3.84
C SER A 34 9.07 -7.98 4.29
N CYS A 35 8.79 -9.29 4.34
CA CYS A 35 7.48 -9.85 4.67
C CYS A 35 7.45 -10.65 5.98
N ILE A 36 8.45 -10.50 6.84
CA ILE A 36 8.61 -11.33 8.06
C ILE A 36 7.51 -11.05 9.09
N ASP A 37 7.14 -9.77 9.26
CA ASP A 37 6.16 -9.29 10.25
C ASP A 37 5.29 -8.17 9.63
N GLY A 38 4.45 -8.55 8.65
CA GLY A 38 3.70 -7.60 7.83
C GLY A 38 4.46 -7.20 6.57
N VAL A 39 4.22 -5.99 6.06
CA VAL A 39 4.87 -5.45 4.86
C VAL A 39 5.78 -4.29 5.26
N ARG A 40 7.08 -4.46 5.05
CA ARG A 40 8.09 -3.41 5.22
C ARG A 40 8.76 -3.09 3.89
N LEU A 41 8.85 -1.80 3.58
CA LEU A 41 9.60 -1.27 2.45
C LEU A 41 10.68 -0.33 2.97
N ASP A 42 11.94 -0.66 2.68
CA ASP A 42 13.07 0.24 2.91
C ASP A 42 13.37 1.02 1.63
N PHE A 43 13.41 2.35 1.72
CA PHE A 43 13.75 3.29 0.65
C PHE A 43 15.16 3.85 0.88
N ALA A 44 15.73 4.54 -0.11
CA ALA A 44 17.02 5.21 0.04
C ALA A 44 17.05 6.28 1.15
N HIS A 45 15.90 6.89 1.46
CA HIS A 45 15.78 8.04 2.37
C HIS A 45 14.80 7.81 3.53
N GLY A 46 14.55 6.54 3.88
CA GLY A 46 13.58 6.20 4.93
C GLY A 46 12.99 4.81 4.80
N PHE A 47 11.96 4.52 5.59
CA PHE A 47 11.26 3.25 5.54
C PHE A 47 9.78 3.42 5.91
N GLY A 48 8.98 2.44 5.50
CA GLY A 48 7.61 2.27 5.96
C GLY A 48 7.33 0.81 6.34
N VAL A 49 6.49 0.61 7.35
CA VAL A 49 6.03 -0.73 7.76
C VAL A 49 4.55 -0.69 8.12
N ILE A 50 3.81 -1.67 7.63
CA ILE A 50 2.43 -1.97 8.04
C ILE A 50 2.39 -3.40 8.54
N ARG A 51 1.92 -3.62 9.76
CA ARG A 51 1.78 -4.95 10.36
C ARG A 51 0.43 -5.11 11.03
N GLN A 52 -0.01 -6.36 11.15
CA GLN A 52 -1.09 -6.70 12.06
C GLN A 52 -0.61 -6.54 13.51
N SER A 53 -1.47 -6.01 14.37
CA SER A 53 -1.24 -5.99 15.81
C SER A 53 -1.29 -7.42 16.36
N ASN A 54 -0.38 -7.77 17.27
CA ASN A 54 -0.32 -9.11 17.85
C ASN A 54 -1.47 -9.39 18.82
N THR A 55 -2.09 -8.35 19.38
CA THR A 55 -3.05 -8.48 20.49
C THR A 55 -4.37 -7.76 20.24
N SER A 56 -4.53 -7.08 19.10
CA SER A 56 -5.75 -6.34 18.77
C SER A 56 -6.12 -6.50 17.30
N HIS A 57 -7.38 -6.24 16.95
CA HIS A 57 -7.90 -6.28 15.58
C HIS A 57 -7.56 -5.01 14.80
N ASN A 58 -6.34 -4.48 14.98
CA ASN A 58 -5.89 -3.24 14.37
C ASN A 58 -4.62 -3.46 13.54
N LEU A 59 -4.43 -2.61 12.55
CA LEU A 59 -3.16 -2.48 11.84
C LEU A 59 -2.30 -1.43 12.55
N THR A 60 -1.00 -1.69 12.63
CA THR A 60 -0.01 -0.71 13.07
C THR A 60 0.83 -0.30 11.89
N ALA A 61 0.89 1.00 11.62
CA ALA A 61 1.72 1.59 10.57
C ALA A 61 2.77 2.53 11.19
N ARG A 62 3.99 2.49 10.66
CA ARG A 62 5.07 3.42 11.02
C ARG A 62 5.82 3.84 9.78
N PHE A 63 6.07 5.14 9.66
CA PHE A 63 6.80 5.75 8.55
C PHE A 63 7.89 6.65 9.10
N ALA A 64 9.05 6.65 8.45
CA ALA A 64 10.15 7.53 8.78
C ALA A 64 10.87 7.90 7.48
N GLY A 65 11.32 9.16 7.39
CA GLY A 65 12.19 9.63 6.32
C GLY A 65 13.15 10.69 6.83
N ASP A 66 14.25 10.88 6.10
CA ASP A 66 15.32 11.82 6.50
C ASP A 66 14.86 13.29 6.52
N SER A 67 13.72 13.58 5.88
CA SER A 67 13.08 14.89 5.86
C SER A 67 11.56 14.73 5.85
N MET A 68 10.83 15.83 6.12
CA MET A 68 9.37 15.85 5.99
C MET A 68 8.90 15.54 4.57
N ALA A 69 9.63 15.95 3.55
CA ALA A 69 9.31 15.62 2.16
C ALA A 69 9.46 14.10 1.90
N HIS A 70 10.53 13.48 2.43
CA HIS A 70 10.72 12.03 2.29
C HIS A 70 9.67 11.22 3.05
N LEU A 71 9.30 11.67 4.25
CA LEU A 71 8.22 11.05 5.02
C LEU A 71 6.89 11.09 4.27
N GLN A 72 6.52 12.25 3.72
CA GLN A 72 5.29 12.43 2.95
C GLN A 72 5.29 11.59 1.66
N ASP A 73 6.42 11.51 0.95
CA ASP A 73 6.58 10.66 -0.23
C ASP A 73 6.39 9.16 0.12
N ILE A 74 6.98 8.71 1.23
CA ILE A 74 6.83 7.34 1.72
C ILE A 74 5.35 7.06 2.08
N GLN A 75 4.68 7.96 2.81
CA GLN A 75 3.25 7.83 3.13
C GLN A 75 2.39 7.76 1.86
N ALA A 76 2.65 8.64 0.87
CA ALA A 76 1.91 8.67 -0.39
C ALA A 76 2.08 7.36 -1.18
N LYS A 77 3.29 6.81 -1.24
CA LYS A 77 3.56 5.52 -1.90
C LYS A 77 2.80 4.38 -1.24
N PHE A 78 2.79 4.30 0.09
CA PHE A 78 2.02 3.29 0.82
C PHE A 78 0.51 3.45 0.61
N ALA A 79 -0.01 4.68 0.65
CA ALA A 79 -1.42 4.94 0.38
C ALA A 79 -1.82 4.52 -1.04
N ALA A 80 -0.97 4.77 -2.04
CA ALA A 80 -1.21 4.34 -3.41
C ALA A 80 -1.23 2.81 -3.55
N LEU A 81 -0.36 2.09 -2.82
CA LEU A 81 -0.34 0.63 -2.80
C LEU A 81 -1.57 0.04 -2.10
N CYS A 82 -2.08 0.68 -1.04
CA CYS A 82 -3.25 0.22 -0.30
C CYS A 82 -4.58 0.54 -1.00
N ARG A 83 -4.66 1.63 -1.77
CA ARG A 83 -5.90 2.13 -2.39
C ARG A 83 -6.69 1.08 -3.19
N PRO A 84 -6.08 0.19 -3.99
CA PRO A 84 -6.82 -0.85 -4.72
C PRO A 84 -7.52 -1.87 -3.82
N PHE A 85 -7.11 -2.00 -2.56
CA PHE A 85 -7.61 -2.99 -1.61
C PHE A 85 -8.51 -2.36 -0.55
N ASP A 86 -8.17 -1.16 -0.07
CA ASP A 86 -8.90 -0.43 0.96
C ASP A 86 -8.64 1.08 0.84
N GLU A 87 -9.63 1.82 0.37
CA GLU A 87 -9.55 3.29 0.26
C GLU A 87 -9.52 3.99 1.63
N THR A 88 -10.16 3.43 2.64
CA THR A 88 -10.20 4.01 3.99
C THR A 88 -8.83 3.93 4.64
N LEU A 89 -8.17 2.77 4.52
CA LEU A 89 -6.80 2.58 4.96
C LEU A 89 -5.84 3.53 4.24
N ALA A 90 -5.97 3.67 2.92
CA ALA A 90 -5.14 4.59 2.14
C ALA A 90 -5.29 6.05 2.63
N ALA A 91 -6.50 6.49 2.92
CA ALA A 91 -6.75 7.83 3.48
C ALA A 91 -6.14 7.99 4.89
N GLN A 92 -6.27 6.97 5.74
CA GLN A 92 -5.68 6.97 7.08
C GLN A 92 -4.16 7.08 7.04
N ILE A 93 -3.49 6.39 6.12
CA ILE A 93 -2.02 6.44 5.97
C ILE A 93 -1.53 7.87 5.71
N VAL A 94 -2.20 8.61 4.81
CA VAL A 94 -1.84 10.00 4.48
C VAL A 94 -2.16 10.96 5.63
N ALA A 95 -3.15 10.63 6.47
CA ALA A 95 -3.55 11.44 7.62
C ALA A 95 -2.68 11.22 8.87
N ILE A 96 -1.72 10.28 8.86
CA ILE A 96 -0.81 10.06 9.98
C ILE A 96 0.09 11.29 10.13
N ALA A 97 -0.03 11.97 11.26
CA ALA A 97 0.81 13.12 11.58
C ALA A 97 2.28 12.70 11.70
N PRO A 98 3.22 13.54 11.23
CA PRO A 98 4.64 13.33 11.49
C PRO A 98 4.90 13.37 13.00
N GLN A 99 5.71 12.43 13.49
CA GLN A 99 6.21 12.42 14.86
C GLN A 99 7.58 13.06 14.95
#